data_AF-A0AAW9IGI6-F1
#
_entry.id   AF-A0AAW9IGI6-F1
#
_cell.length_a   1.000
_cell.length_b   1.000
_cell.length_c   1.000
_cell.angle_alpha   90.00
_cell.angle_beta   90.00
_cell.angle_gamma   90.00
#
_symmetry.space_group_name_H-M   'P 1'
#
loop_
_entity.id
_entity.type
_entity.pdbx_description
1 polymer ?
#
loop_
_entity_poly.entity_id
_entity_poly.type
_entity_poly.pdbx_seq_one_letter_code
_entity_poly.pdbx_strand_id
1 'polypeptide(L)'
;YGLYVMDEANLETHGRLDEIPQSRPEWKEAVIDRQRSMLERSKNETSIIMWSLGNESSGGKNFEHAANWIREKDPTRPIHYEPYRDVADVYGRMYRTIEEMESYGQDKDNKKPYIQCEYAHAMGNSVGNLQKYWDVFDKYDNMQ
;
A
#
# COMPACT_ATOMS: atom_id res chain seq x y z
N TYR A 1 21.25 12.81 -3.62
CA TYR A 1 20.49 12.34 -2.43
C TYR A 1 20.16 10.86 -2.60
N GLY A 2 19.75 10.17 -1.54
CA GLY A 2 19.21 8.82 -1.58
C GLY A 2 17.96 8.76 -0.73
N LEU A 3 16.81 8.52 -1.36
CA LEU A 3 15.50 8.42 -0.72
C LEU A 3 14.81 7.18 -1.25
N TYR A 4 14.21 6.41 -0.36
CA TYR A 4 13.33 5.30 -0.76
C TYR A 4 12.00 5.86 -1.26
N VAL A 5 11.48 5.25 -2.33
CA VAL A 5 10.25 5.67 -2.99
C VAL A 5 9.31 4.47 -3.12
N MET A 6 8.06 4.71 -2.75
CA MET A 6 6.92 3.90 -3.17
C MET A 6 6.27 4.64 -4.34
N ASP A 7 6.40 4.12 -5.56
CA ASP A 7 5.74 4.71 -6.75
C ASP A 7 4.33 4.11 -6.85
N GLU A 8 3.33 4.97 -7.06
CA GLU A 8 1.92 4.60 -6.96
C GLU A 8 1.19 4.84 -8.28
N ALA A 9 0.34 3.88 -8.65
CA ALA A 9 -0.48 4.00 -9.85
C ALA A 9 -1.53 5.09 -9.64
N ASN A 10 -1.76 5.91 -10.67
CA ASN A 10 -2.80 6.94 -10.67
C ASN A 10 -4.21 6.31 -10.74
N LEU A 11 -4.66 5.78 -9.62
CA LEU A 11 -5.89 5.01 -9.48
C LEU A 11 -6.48 5.26 -8.09
N GLU A 12 -7.52 6.09 -8.06
CA GLU A 12 -8.35 6.31 -6.87
C GLU A 12 -9.83 6.38 -7.26
N THR A 13 -10.68 5.69 -6.52
CA THR A 13 -12.13 5.69 -6.70
C THR A 13 -12.88 5.91 -5.39
N HIS A 14 -12.32 6.70 -4.46
CA HIS A 14 -12.91 6.96 -3.14
C HIS A 14 -14.40 7.32 -3.22
N GLY A 15 -14.78 8.22 -4.13
CA GLY A 15 -16.19 8.62 -4.32
C GLY A 15 -17.15 7.53 -4.82
N ARG A 16 -16.63 6.34 -5.15
CA ARG A 16 -17.34 5.18 -5.74
C ARG A 16 -16.78 3.83 -5.25
N LEU A 17 -16.22 3.77 -4.03
CA LEU A 17 -15.52 2.60 -3.45
C LEU A 17 -16.24 1.27 -3.66
N ASP A 18 -17.56 1.28 -3.49
CA ASP A 18 -18.39 0.07 -3.56
C ASP A 18 -18.91 -0.27 -4.96
N GLU A 19 -18.50 0.49 -5.98
CA GLU A 19 -19.06 0.41 -7.33
C GLU A 19 -18.00 0.13 -8.41
N ILE A 20 -16.84 0.81 -8.36
CA ILE A 20 -15.78 0.70 -9.37
C ILE A 20 -14.39 0.84 -8.74
N PRO A 21 -13.32 0.25 -9.31
CA PRO A 21 -13.36 -0.69 -10.45
C PRO A 21 -13.66 -2.14 -10.02
N GLN A 22 -13.51 -2.49 -8.74
CA GLN A 22 -13.72 -3.80 -8.13
C GLN A 22 -13.54 -5.04 -9.04
N SER A 23 -14.61 -5.82 -9.25
CA SER A 23 -14.62 -7.02 -10.10
C SER A 23 -15.37 -6.79 -11.42
N ARG A 24 -15.58 -5.54 -11.81
CA ARG A 24 -16.31 -5.18 -13.02
C ARG A 24 -15.39 -5.31 -14.24
N PRO A 25 -15.65 -6.25 -15.17
CA PRO A 25 -14.71 -6.58 -16.24
C PRO A 25 -14.45 -5.42 -17.20
N GLU A 26 -15.41 -4.52 -17.38
CA GLU A 26 -15.26 -3.32 -18.21
C GLU A 26 -14.17 -2.35 -17.69
N TRP A 27 -13.81 -2.44 -16.41
CA TRP A 27 -12.76 -1.62 -15.81
C TRP A 27 -11.39 -2.29 -15.79
N LYS A 28 -11.29 -3.58 -16.12
CA LYS A 28 -10.05 -4.36 -16.03
C LYS A 28 -8.91 -3.70 -16.80
N GLU A 29 -9.12 -3.38 -18.07
CA GLU A 29 -8.06 -2.82 -18.91
C GLU A 29 -7.66 -1.41 -18.46
N ALA A 30 -8.59 -0.61 -17.94
CA ALA A 30 -8.27 0.70 -17.38
C ALA A 30 -7.38 0.58 -16.13
N VAL A 31 -7.65 -0.39 -15.25
CA VAL A 31 -6.82 -0.68 -14.08
C VAL A 31 -5.42 -1.12 -14.52
N ILE A 32 -5.31 -2.08 -15.45
CA ILE A 32 -4.02 -2.58 -15.95
C ILE A 32 -3.21 -1.48 -16.66
N ASP A 33 -3.87 -0.61 -17.43
CA ASP A 33 -3.21 0.50 -18.12
C ASP A 33 -2.51 1.47 -17.15
N ARG A 34 -3.15 1.77 -16.01
CA ARG A 34 -2.56 2.59 -14.95
C ARG A 34 -1.33 1.95 -14.32
N GLN A 35 -1.39 0.64 -14.02
CA GLN A 35 -0.24 -0.10 -13.49
C GLN A 35 0.91 -0.14 -14.49
N ARG A 36 0.60 -0.44 -15.76
CA ARG A 36 1.58 -0.50 -16.85
C ARG A 36 2.27 0.84 -17.06
N SER A 37 1.52 1.92 -17.07
CA SER A 37 2.05 3.27 -17.27
C SER A 37 3.03 3.67 -16.15
N MET A 38 2.73 3.32 -14.89
CA MET A 38 3.64 3.53 -13.76
C MET A 38 4.91 2.69 -13.91
N LEU A 39 4.76 1.36 -14.03
CA LEU A 39 5.88 0.42 -14.01
C LEU A 39 6.81 0.64 -15.20
N GLU A 40 6.27 0.71 -16.42
CA GLU A 40 7.12 0.75 -17.62
C GLU A 40 7.98 2.02 -17.69
N ARG A 41 7.44 3.13 -17.16
CA ARG A 41 8.13 4.42 -17.06
C ARG A 41 9.28 4.37 -16.04
N SER A 42 9.05 3.78 -14.86
CA SER A 42 9.97 3.94 -13.71
C SER A 42 10.73 2.68 -13.30
N LYS A 43 10.55 1.52 -13.95
CA LYS A 43 11.09 0.20 -13.51
C LYS A 43 12.60 0.15 -13.26
N ASN A 44 13.39 1.01 -13.90
CA ASN A 44 14.84 1.05 -13.75
C ASN A 44 15.33 2.01 -12.65
N GLU A 45 14.44 2.74 -12.00
CA GLU A 45 14.80 3.66 -10.92
C GLU A 45 15.10 2.86 -9.65
N THR A 46 16.35 2.94 -9.18
CA THR A 46 16.82 2.17 -8.01
C THR A 46 16.30 2.71 -6.68
N SER A 47 15.84 3.97 -6.65
CA SER A 47 15.20 4.56 -5.47
C SER A 47 13.82 3.97 -5.21
N ILE A 48 13.14 3.46 -6.24
CA ILE A 48 11.83 2.82 -6.09
C ILE A 48 12.07 1.44 -5.50
N ILE A 49 11.53 1.21 -4.31
CA ILE A 49 11.65 -0.06 -3.60
C ILE A 49 10.32 -0.82 -3.53
N MET A 50 9.21 -0.21 -3.95
CA MET A 50 7.87 -0.78 -3.82
C MET A 50 6.91 -0.17 -4.85
N TRP A 51 5.98 -0.98 -5.33
CA TRP A 51 4.89 -0.53 -6.20
C TRP A 51 3.57 -0.49 -5.44
N SER A 52 2.87 0.65 -5.47
CA SER A 52 1.51 0.75 -4.92
C SER A 52 0.47 0.65 -6.02
N LEU A 53 -0.54 -0.21 -5.85
CA LEU A 53 -1.58 -0.43 -6.88
C LEU A 53 -2.54 0.75 -7.03
N GLY A 54 -2.46 1.75 -6.16
CA GLY A 54 -3.34 2.90 -6.10
C GLY A 54 -3.80 3.15 -4.67
N ASN A 55 -4.78 4.03 -4.54
CA ASN A 55 -5.32 4.46 -3.26
C ASN A 55 -6.84 4.25 -3.18
N GLU A 56 -7.38 4.01 -1.99
CA GLU A 56 -8.82 4.04 -1.65
C GLU A 56 -9.76 3.68 -2.81
N SER A 57 -9.58 2.49 -3.38
CA SER A 57 -10.34 2.00 -4.55
C SER A 57 -10.97 0.62 -4.32
N SER A 58 -11.08 0.21 -3.05
CA SER A 58 -11.60 -1.10 -2.62
C SER A 58 -10.82 -2.30 -3.20
N GLY A 59 -11.30 -3.52 -2.93
CA GLY A 59 -10.70 -4.77 -3.41
C GLY A 59 -11.30 -5.28 -4.72
N GLY A 60 -11.13 -6.58 -4.98
CA GLY A 60 -11.78 -7.28 -6.10
C GLY A 60 -10.83 -7.73 -7.21
N LYS A 61 -11.39 -8.46 -8.19
CA LYS A 61 -10.63 -9.18 -9.22
C LYS A 61 -9.74 -8.29 -10.07
N ASN A 62 -10.10 -7.03 -10.29
CA ASN A 62 -9.25 -6.13 -11.06
C ASN A 62 -7.93 -5.83 -10.33
N PHE A 63 -7.92 -5.79 -9.00
CA PHE A 63 -6.68 -5.63 -8.22
C PHE A 63 -5.88 -6.94 -8.10
N GLU A 64 -6.54 -8.10 -8.10
CA GLU A 64 -5.83 -9.39 -8.27
C GLU A 64 -5.11 -9.46 -9.62
N HIS A 65 -5.79 -9.07 -10.71
CA HIS A 65 -5.20 -8.99 -12.04
C HIS A 65 -4.04 -7.98 -12.09
N ALA A 66 -4.20 -6.81 -11.48
CA ALA A 66 -3.16 -5.79 -11.37
C ALA A 66 -1.91 -6.30 -10.64
N ALA A 67 -2.08 -6.88 -9.46
CA ALA A 67 -0.98 -7.40 -8.66
C ALA A 67 -0.25 -8.54 -9.39
N ASN A 68 -0.99 -9.47 -9.99
CA ASN A 68 -0.39 -10.57 -10.75
C ASN A 68 0.38 -10.06 -11.97
N TRP A 69 -0.13 -9.05 -12.66
CA TRP A 69 0.56 -8.43 -13.79
C TRP A 69 1.88 -7.76 -13.35
N ILE A 70 1.87 -7.01 -12.24
CA ILE A 70 3.10 -6.41 -11.71
C ILE A 70 4.11 -7.50 -11.31
N ARG A 71 3.69 -8.54 -10.58
CA ARG A 71 4.57 -9.66 -10.18
C ARG A 71 5.21 -10.36 -11.38
N GLU A 72 4.47 -10.48 -12.48
CA GLU A 72 5.01 -11.06 -13.73
C GLU A 72 6.05 -10.15 -14.39
N LYS A 73 5.86 -8.83 -14.37
CA LYS A 73 6.73 -7.87 -15.06
C LYS A 73 7.93 -7.41 -14.25
N ASP A 74 7.77 -7.28 -12.94
CA ASP A 74 8.84 -6.92 -12.02
C ASP A 74 8.75 -7.75 -10.73
N PRO A 75 9.43 -8.90 -10.68
CA PRO A 75 9.51 -9.72 -9.47
C PRO A 75 10.51 -9.17 -8.44
N THR A 76 11.17 -8.03 -8.70
CA THR A 76 12.28 -7.53 -7.86
C THR A 76 11.84 -6.64 -6.72
N ARG A 77 10.58 -6.18 -6.71
CA ARG A 77 10.04 -5.23 -5.72
C ARG A 77 8.70 -5.72 -5.15
N PRO A 78 8.45 -5.54 -3.84
CA PRO A 78 7.16 -5.84 -3.22
C PRO A 78 6.04 -4.92 -3.71
N ILE A 79 4.82 -5.40 -3.55
CA ILE A 79 3.57 -4.67 -3.81
C ILE A 79 2.94 -4.17 -2.52
N HIS A 80 2.50 -2.91 -2.53
CA HIS A 80 1.61 -2.31 -1.53
C HIS A 80 0.22 -2.07 -2.13
N TYR A 81 -0.81 -2.27 -1.32
CA TYR A 81 -2.15 -1.78 -1.60
C TYR A 81 -2.98 -1.83 -0.30
N GLU A 82 -3.28 -0.66 0.26
CA GLU A 82 -3.94 -0.55 1.57
C GLU A 82 -5.32 -1.24 1.65
N PRO A 83 -6.21 -1.09 0.65
CA PRO A 83 -7.58 -1.58 0.78
C PRO A 83 -7.71 -3.10 0.73
N TYR A 84 -6.73 -3.81 0.16
CA TYR A 84 -6.84 -5.26 -0.08
C TYR A 84 -5.56 -6.02 0.28
N ARG A 85 -5.48 -6.42 1.55
CA ARG A 85 -4.32 -7.13 2.15
C ARG A 85 -3.88 -8.37 1.38
N ASP A 86 -4.80 -9.12 0.76
CA ASP A 86 -4.47 -10.42 0.16
C ASP A 86 -3.58 -10.29 -1.07
N VAL A 87 -3.72 -9.19 -1.83
CA VAL A 87 -2.93 -8.97 -3.05
C VAL A 87 -1.60 -8.25 -2.79
N ALA A 88 -1.41 -7.65 -1.61
CA ALA A 88 -0.20 -6.91 -1.24
C ALA A 88 0.84 -7.80 -0.55
N ASP A 89 2.12 -7.47 -0.68
CA ASP A 89 3.21 -8.17 0.03
C ASP A 89 3.52 -7.50 1.37
N VAL A 90 3.21 -6.20 1.49
CA VAL A 90 3.30 -5.41 2.72
C VAL A 90 1.89 -5.09 3.21
N TYR A 91 1.66 -5.22 4.53
CA TYR A 91 0.41 -4.79 5.13
C TYR A 91 0.45 -3.29 5.41
N GLY A 92 -0.03 -2.51 4.44
CA GLY A 92 -0.26 -1.08 4.60
C GLY A 92 -1.61 -0.81 5.26
N ARG A 93 -1.65 0.12 6.21
CA ARG A 93 -2.89 0.66 6.77
C ARG A 93 -2.78 2.16 6.98
N MET A 94 -3.88 2.87 6.73
CA MET A 94 -3.98 4.27 7.09
C MET A 94 -4.51 4.45 8.51
N TYR A 95 -3.94 5.44 9.22
CA TYR A 95 -4.44 6.06 10.46
C TYR A 95 -4.86 5.07 11.55
N ARG A 96 -4.10 4.00 11.75
CA ARG A 96 -4.36 3.01 12.81
C ARG A 96 -3.93 3.57 14.15
N THR A 97 -4.65 3.19 15.20
CA THR A 97 -4.26 3.59 16.55
C THR A 97 -3.02 2.82 17.00
N ILE A 98 -2.35 3.34 18.03
CA ILE A 98 -1.19 2.68 18.65
C ILE A 98 -1.58 1.29 19.17
N GLU A 99 -2.78 1.11 19.70
CA GLU A 99 -3.29 -0.17 20.19
C GLU A 99 -3.49 -1.18 19.06
N GLU A 100 -4.01 -0.75 17.91
CA GLU A 100 -4.17 -1.61 16.73
C GLU A 100 -2.80 -2.05 16.18
N MET A 101 -1.83 -1.13 16.12
CA MET A 101 -0.45 -1.43 15.73
C MET A 101 0.21 -2.41 16.69
N GLU A 102 0.10 -2.17 18.00
CA GLU A 102 0.63 -3.02 19.05
C GLU A 102 0.03 -4.43 18.96
N SER A 103 -1.29 -4.54 18.72
CA SER A 103 -1.95 -5.82 18.51
C SER A 103 -1.41 -6.58 17.30
N TYR A 104 -1.08 -5.88 16.21
CA TYR A 104 -0.49 -6.50 15.01
C TYR A 104 0.94 -7.00 15.26
N GLY A 105 1.78 -6.18 15.91
CA GLY A 105 3.18 -6.51 16.20
C GLY A 105 3.35 -7.64 17.23
N GLN A 106 2.40 -7.77 18.16
CA GLN A 106 2.38 -8.85 19.16
C GLN A 106 2.02 -10.21 18.54
N ASP A 107 1.11 -10.22 17.58
CA ASP A 107 0.62 -11.44 16.94
C ASP A 107 1.69 -12.05 16.00
N LYS A 108 2.27 -13.16 16.44
CA LYS A 108 3.33 -13.87 15.71
C LYS A 108 2.84 -14.59 14.45
N ASP A 109 1.53 -14.71 14.25
CA ASP A 109 0.97 -15.27 13.02
C ASP A 109 0.96 -14.23 11.88
N ASN A 110 1.10 -12.94 12.18
CA ASN A 110 1.28 -11.90 11.15
C ASN A 110 2.67 -11.98 10.51
N LYS A 111 2.72 -12.49 9.27
CA LYS A 111 3.96 -12.67 8.51
C LYS A 111 4.32 -11.53 7.56
N LYS A 112 3.39 -10.61 7.28
CA LYS A 112 3.66 -9.46 6.41
C LYS A 112 4.27 -8.34 7.25
N PRO A 113 5.30 -7.62 6.76
CA PRO A 113 5.72 -6.39 7.42
C PRO A 113 4.56 -5.39 7.40
N TYR A 114 4.43 -4.62 8.46
CA TYR A 114 3.42 -3.59 8.64
C TYR A 114 4.02 -2.23 8.32
N ILE A 115 3.30 -1.39 7.57
CA ILE A 115 3.62 0.03 7.43
C ILE A 115 2.34 0.86 7.64
N GLN A 116 2.47 2.04 8.23
CA GLN A 116 1.42 3.05 8.08
C GLN A 116 1.67 3.88 6.82
N CYS A 117 0.99 3.54 5.73
CA CYS A 117 1.10 4.31 4.47
C CYS A 117 0.66 5.77 4.66
N GLU A 118 -0.26 6.02 5.59
CA GLU A 118 -0.60 7.34 6.08
C GLU A 118 -0.80 7.32 7.60
N TYR A 119 -0.19 8.26 8.32
CA TYR A 119 -0.39 8.44 9.76
C TYR A 119 -0.05 9.87 10.20
N ALA A 120 -0.34 10.20 11.45
CA ALA A 120 0.01 11.49 12.07
C ALA A 120 -0.41 12.71 11.23
N HIS A 121 -1.67 12.73 10.80
CA HIS A 121 -2.22 13.78 9.95
C HIS A 121 -1.87 15.20 10.44
N ALA A 122 -1.11 15.95 9.64
CA ALA A 122 -0.44 17.18 10.06
C ALA A 122 -1.27 18.47 9.86
N MET A 123 -2.60 18.38 9.91
CA MET A 123 -3.47 19.54 9.70
C MET A 123 -3.47 20.49 10.91
N GLY A 124 -2.93 21.70 10.72
CA GLY A 124 -2.96 22.76 11.73
C GLY A 124 -2.05 22.46 12.93
N ASN A 125 -2.54 22.72 14.15
CA ASN A 125 -1.83 22.36 15.38
C ASN A 125 -2.12 20.88 15.71
N SER A 126 -1.30 19.99 15.16
CA SER A 126 -1.50 18.53 15.19
C SER A 126 -0.19 17.80 15.52
N VAL A 127 -0.04 16.54 15.09
CA VAL A 127 1.16 15.70 15.25
C VAL A 127 1.56 15.54 16.72
N GLY A 128 0.56 15.53 17.60
CA GLY A 128 0.74 15.09 18.98
C GLY A 128 1.09 13.60 19.03
N ASN A 129 1.68 13.14 20.14
CA ASN A 129 1.96 11.73 20.44
C ASN A 129 2.81 10.92 19.45
N LEU A 130 3.46 11.55 18.46
CA LEU A 130 4.30 10.88 17.45
C LEU A 130 5.33 9.92 18.05
N GLN A 131 5.92 10.26 19.21
CA GLN A 131 6.85 9.37 19.94
C GLN A 131 6.24 8.00 20.21
N LYS A 132 4.96 7.93 20.60
CA LYS A 132 4.31 6.66 20.96
C LYS A 132 4.11 5.75 19.75
N TYR A 133 3.96 6.30 18.55
CA TYR A 133 3.94 5.51 17.32
C TYR A 133 5.30 4.86 17.07
N TRP A 134 6.38 5.64 17.20
CA TRP A 134 7.75 5.16 17.05
C TRP A 134 8.16 4.14 18.11
N ASP A 135 7.70 4.31 19.35
CA ASP A 135 7.91 3.32 20.40
C ASP A 135 7.35 1.92 20.02
N VAL A 136 6.29 1.86 19.20
CA VAL A 136 5.76 0.57 18.67
C VAL A 136 6.55 0.09 17.46
N PHE A 137 6.90 0.98 16.53
CA PHE A 137 7.74 0.63 15.38
C PHE A 137 9.08 0.02 15.81
N ASP A 138 9.73 0.59 16.83
CA ASP A 138 11.03 0.12 17.33
C ASP A 138 10.92 -1.16 18.20
N LYS A 139 9.71 -1.49 18.68
CA LYS A 139 9.50 -2.60 19.63
C LYS A 139 9.33 -3.96 18.97
N TYR A 140 8.83 -4.02 17.74
CA TYR A 140 8.45 -5.26 17.07
C TYR A 140 9.09 -5.38 15.68
N ASP A 141 9.81 -6.47 15.42
CA ASP A 141 10.56 -6.67 14.17
C ASP A 141 9.72 -6.59 12.87
N ASN A 142 8.42 -6.87 12.95
CA ASN A 142 7.50 -6.81 11.81
C ASN A 142 6.85 -5.45 11.61
N MET A 143 7.13 -4.45 12.44
CA MET A 143 6.66 -3.08 12.30
C MET A 143 7.75 -2.25 11.62
N GLN A 144 7.44 -1.65 10.46
CA GLN A 144 8.40 -0.93 9.62
C GLN A 144 7.95 0.48 9.26
#